data_AF-A0A9D5VYK4-F1
#
_entry.id   AF-A0A9D5VYK4-F1
#
_cell.length_a   1.000
_cell.length_b   1.000
_cell.length_c   1.000
_cell.angle_alpha   90.00
_cell.angle_beta   90.00
_cell.angle_gamma   90.00
#
_symmetry.space_group_name_H-M   'P 1'
#
loop_
_entity.id
_entity.type
_entity.pdbx_description
1 polymer ?
#
loop_
_entity_poly.entity_id
_entity_poly.type
_entity_poly.pdbx_seq_one_letter_code
_entity_poly.pdbx_strand_id
1 'polypeptide(L)' 'MTSTQVFADADDMKWITQCMKDNMNEGAKEDVVFKYCQCMNNKMDSNETKSISQWEKSHPNEMKDCEKQSGWK' A
#
# COMPACT_ATOMS: atom_id res chain seq x y z
N MET A 1 7.04 19.18 -20.63
CA MET A 1 6.72 17.75 -20.54
C MET A 1 8.01 17.03 -20.16
N THR A 2 8.14 16.57 -18.92
CA THR A 2 9.22 15.64 -18.54
C THR A 2 8.61 14.69 -17.52
N SER A 3 8.13 13.55 -18.04
CA SER A 3 7.80 12.37 -17.26
C SER A 3 9.09 11.83 -16.64
N THR A 4 9.24 11.95 -15.33
CA THR A 4 10.33 11.29 -14.60
C THR A 4 9.77 10.03 -13.96
N GLN A 5 9.52 9.01 -14.77
CA GLN A 5 9.30 7.63 -14.31
C GLN A 5 10.66 7.02 -13.92
N VAL A 6 11.20 7.37 -12.74
CA VAL A 6 12.36 6.65 -12.15
C VAL A 6 12.41 6.66 -10.61
N PHE A 7 11.37 7.12 -9.89
CA PHE A 7 11.32 7.12 -8.41
C PHE A 7 10.26 6.17 -7.83
N ALA A 8 9.53 5.44 -8.67
CA ALA A 8 8.51 4.51 -8.20
C ALA A 8 9.14 3.36 -7.38
N ASP A 9 10.05 2.57 -7.95
CA ASP A 9 10.49 1.31 -7.31
C ASP A 9 11.11 1.40 -5.91
N ALA A 10 11.94 2.42 -5.63
CA ALA A 10 12.62 2.52 -4.33
C ALA A 10 11.73 3.09 -3.23
N ASP A 11 10.93 4.12 -3.54
CA ASP A 11 9.97 4.69 -2.61
C ASP A 11 8.77 3.74 -2.43
N ASP A 12 8.29 3.08 -3.49
CA ASP A 12 7.24 2.05 -3.44
C ASP A 12 7.62 0.92 -2.48
N MET A 13 8.83 0.36 -2.62
CA MET A 13 9.31 -0.70 -1.72
C MET A 13 9.40 -0.24 -0.26
N LYS A 14 9.83 1.00 -0.02
CA LYS A 14 9.90 1.58 1.32
C LYS A 14 8.51 1.73 1.93
N TRP A 15 7.54 2.23 1.17
CA TRP A 15 6.16 2.40 1.64
C TRP A 15 5.47 1.07 1.86
N ILE A 16 5.64 0.10 0.95
CA ILE A 16 5.12 -1.27 1.10
C ILE A 16 5.70 -1.93 2.36
N THR A 17 7.02 -1.81 2.58
CA THR A 17 7.67 -2.39 3.77
C THR A 17 7.17 -1.75 5.06
N GLN A 18 6.95 -0.43 5.06
CA GLN A 18 6.38 0.26 6.21
C GLN A 18 4.94 -0.21 6.47
N CYS A 19 4.11 -0.28 5.43
CA CYS A 19 2.75 -0.79 5.52
C CYS A 19 2.69 -2.21 6.08
N MET A 20 3.60 -3.09 5.66
CA MET A 20 3.66 -4.46 6.20
C MET A 20 3.93 -4.47 7.70
N LYS A 21 4.90 -3.65 8.16
CA LYS A 21 5.21 -3.53 9.60
C LYS A 21 4.04 -2.98 10.39
N ASP A 22 3.36 -1.98 9.85
CA ASP A 22 2.20 -1.34 10.48
C ASP A 22 1.03 -2.34 10.61
N ASN A 23 0.90 -3.28 9.67
CA ASN A 23 -0.18 -4.27 9.60
C ASN A 23 0.19 -5.67 10.09
N MET A 24 1.44 -5.92 10.52
CA MET A 24 1.93 -7.25 10.88
C MET A 24 1.19 -7.90 12.07
N ASN A 25 0.60 -7.07 12.94
CA ASN A 25 -0.11 -7.52 14.14
C ASN A 25 -1.62 -7.71 13.95
N GLU A 26 -2.14 -7.49 12.73
CA GLU A 26 -3.58 -7.62 12.42
C GLU A 26 -4.03 -9.09 12.21
N GLY A 27 -3.09 -10.05 12.26
CA GLY A 27 -3.39 -11.48 12.21
C GLY A 27 -3.54 -12.07 10.80
N ALA A 28 -3.31 -11.28 9.74
CA ALA A 28 -3.17 -11.80 8.38
C ALA A 28 -1.80 -12.44 8.13
N LYS A 29 -1.72 -13.33 7.15
CA LYS A 29 -0.44 -13.90 6.70
C LYS A 29 0.40 -12.80 6.05
N GLU A 30 1.72 -12.89 6.20
CA GLU A 30 2.66 -11.93 5.61
C GLU A 30 2.47 -11.76 4.10
N ASP A 31 2.15 -12.83 3.36
CA ASP A 31 1.89 -12.76 1.93
C ASP A 31 0.61 -12.00 1.57
N VAL A 32 -0.42 -12.09 2.42
CA VAL A 32 -1.68 -11.36 2.28
C VAL A 32 -1.45 -9.89 2.59
N VAL A 33 -0.74 -9.58 3.68
CA VAL A 33 -0.39 -8.20 4.04
C VAL A 33 0.48 -7.55 2.95
N PHE A 34 1.45 -8.29 2.38
CA PHE A 34 2.26 -7.80 1.27
C PHE A 34 1.42 -7.44 0.04
N LYS A 35 0.53 -8.34 -0.40
CA LYS A 35 -0.38 -8.09 -1.53
C LYS A 35 -1.29 -6.89 -1.27
N TYR A 36 -1.80 -6.76 -0.04
CA TYR A 36 -2.62 -5.63 0.38
C TYR A 36 -1.82 -4.32 0.26
N CYS A 37 -0.64 -4.26 0.87
CA CYS A 37 0.21 -3.08 0.85
C CYS A 37 0.66 -2.69 -0.57
N GLN A 38 0.97 -3.67 -1.42
CA GLN A 38 1.26 -3.43 -2.84
C GLN A 38 0.05 -2.86 -3.58
N CYS A 39 -1.15 -3.42 -3.35
CA CYS A 39 -2.38 -2.93 -3.94
C CYS A 39 -2.67 -1.47 -3.52
N MET A 40 -2.50 -1.16 -2.24
CA MET A 40 -2.71 0.19 -1.73
C MET A 40 -1.69 1.18 -2.30
N ASN A 41 -0.41 0.81 -2.36
CA ASN A 41 0.63 1.64 -2.98
C ASN A 41 0.31 1.96 -4.43
N ASN A 42 -0.12 0.96 -5.22
CA ASN A 42 -0.47 1.16 -6.63
C ASN A 42 -1.69 2.08 -6.84
N LYS A 43 -2.55 2.22 -5.84
CA LYS A 43 -3.71 3.13 -5.89
C LYS A 43 -3.37 4.53 -5.39
N MET A 44 -2.25 4.71 -4.71
CA MET A 44 -1.79 6.02 -4.27
C MET A 44 -1.18 6.79 -5.43
N ASP A 45 -1.38 8.11 -5.42
CA ASP A 45 -0.74 8.99 -6.40
C ASP A 45 0.75 9.14 -6.09
N SER A 46 1.57 9.30 -7.12
CA SER A 46 3.02 9.53 -7.00
C SER A 46 3.40 10.79 -6.21
N ASN A 47 2.49 11.74 -6.02
CA ASN A 47 2.70 12.96 -5.22
C ASN A 47 2.19 12.80 -3.78
N GLU A 48 1.69 11.62 -3.39
CA GLU A 48 1.25 11.38 -2.02
C GLU A 48 2.47 11.33 -1.08
N THR A 49 2.35 12.06 0.04
CA THR A 49 3.42 12.22 1.02
C THR A 49 3.16 11.42 2.30
N LYS A 50 1.93 10.95 2.47
CA LYS A 50 1.50 10.11 3.59
C LYS A 50 1.97 8.67 3.39
N SER A 51 2.18 7.96 4.49
CA SER A 51 2.35 6.51 4.42
C SER A 51 1.05 5.81 3.99
N ILE A 52 1.16 4.61 3.41
CA ILE A 52 0.01 3.78 3.04
C ILE A 52 -0.98 3.63 4.21
N SER A 53 -0.47 3.32 5.42
CA SER A 53 -1.30 3.15 6.62
C SER A 53 -1.94 4.43 7.15
N GLN A 54 -1.44 5.60 6.77
CA GLN A 54 -2.10 6.88 7.03
C GLN A 54 -3.15 7.19 5.97
N TRP A 55 -2.85 6.87 4.71
CA TRP A 55 -3.71 7.12 3.57
C TRP A 55 -4.94 6.21 3.54
N GLU A 56 -4.80 4.94 3.90
CA GLU A 56 -5.89 3.95 3.92
C GLU A 56 -7.07 4.37 4.79
N LYS A 57 -6.80 5.10 5.89
CA LYS A 57 -7.82 5.58 6.84
C LYS A 57 -8.82 6.56 6.20
N SER A 58 -8.40 7.30 5.16
CA SER A 58 -9.29 8.18 4.40
C SER A 58 -9.77 7.56 3.08
N HIS A 59 -9.34 6.33 2.76
CA HIS A 59 -9.61 5.63 1.50
C HIS A 59 -10.23 4.25 1.76
N PRO A 60 -11.40 4.20 2.44
CA PRO A 60 -12.01 2.93 2.84
C PRO A 60 -12.50 2.08 1.66
N ASN A 61 -12.70 2.67 0.48
CA ASN A 61 -13.11 1.94 -0.72
C ASN A 61 -11.93 1.16 -1.30
N GLU A 62 -10.77 1.81 -1.38
CA GLU A 62 -9.50 1.24 -1.82
C GLU A 62 -9.04 0.17 -0.83
N MET A 63 -9.21 0.42 0.47
CA MET A 63 -8.95 -0.54 1.54
C MET A 63 -9.73 -1.84 1.29
N LYS A 64 -11.05 -1.76 1.10
CA LYS A 64 -11.91 -2.94 0.85
C LYS A 64 -11.57 -3.67 -0.44
N ASP A 65 -11.27 -2.92 -1.50
CA ASP A 65 -10.88 -3.52 -2.78
C ASP A 65 -9.56 -4.29 -2.63
N CYS A 66 -8.57 -3.70 -1.94
CA CYS A 66 -7.28 -4.34 -1.69
C CYS A 66 -7.35 -5.49 -0.67
N GLU A 67 -8.21 -5.40 0.35
CA GLU A 67 -8.51 -6.52 1.27
C GLU A 67 -9.04 -7.72 0.49
N LYS A 68 -9.99 -7.49 -0.43
CA LYS A 68 -10.58 -8.53 -1.28
C LYS A 68 -9.56 -9.13 -2.25
N GLN A 69 -8.73 -8.29 -2.89
CA GLN A 69 -7.70 -8.76 -3.84
C GLN A 69 -6.58 -9.54 -3.17
N SER A 70 -6.17 -9.12 -1.97
CA SER A 70 -5.13 -9.80 -1.19
C SER A 70 -5.63 -11.10 -0.53
N GLY A 71 -6.95 -11.25 -0.39
CA GLY A 71 -7.57 -12.38 0.32
C GLY A 71 -7.52 -12.22 1.84
N TRP A 72 -7.44 -10.98 2.33
CA TRP A 72 -7.46 -10.68 3.76
C TRP A 72 -8.85 -10.88 4.35
N LYS A 73 -9.89 -10.39 3.68
CA LYS A 73 -11.29 -10.46 4.14
C LYS A 73 -12.24 -10.91 3.03
#